data_AF-A0A453T6N6-F1
#
_entry.id   AF-A0A453T6N6-F1
#
_cell.length_a   1.000
_cell.length_b   1.000
_cell.length_c   1.000
_cell.angle_alpha   90.00
_cell.angle_beta   90.00
_cell.angle_gamma   90.00
#
_symmetry.space_group_name_H-M   'P 1'
#
loop_
_entity.id
_entity.type
_entity.pdbx_description
1 polymer ?
#
loop_
_entity_poly.entity_id
_entity_poly.type
_entity_poly.pdbx_seq_one_letter_code
_entity_poly.pdbx_strand_id
1 'polypeptide(L)'
;MFITLEVIAMIITGSAAIIRTVSDPASPASFGDWLGYSVVYHTGAVSFFMMDLFIFFGVACLTGVQAYQIARNITTNEMANSMRYTYLRGPAGRFRNPFDHGVRKNCSDFLVNGYNEDVERLEHASRTDEEIGMIQMTSAVSQNGEGHSHHVLRPQQEE
;
A
#
# COMPACT_ATOMS: atom_id res chain seq x y z
N MET A 1 -12.02 1.66 2.12
CA MET A 1 -13.32 2.11 2.67
C MET A 1 -14.44 1.13 2.40
N PHE A 2 -14.73 0.77 1.14
CA PHE A 2 -15.77 -0.22 0.82
C PHE A 2 -15.52 -1.60 1.49
N ILE A 3 -14.35 -2.20 1.28
CA ILE A 3 -14.05 -3.54 1.83
C ILE A 3 -13.97 -3.54 3.36
N THR A 4 -13.50 -2.45 3.98
CA THR A 4 -13.54 -2.30 5.44
C THR A 4 -14.96 -2.27 6.01
N LEU A 5 -15.90 -1.63 5.30
CA LEU A 5 -17.31 -1.65 5.69
C LEU A 5 -17.92 -3.05 5.49
N GLU A 6 -17.50 -3.76 4.45
CA GLU A 6 -17.90 -5.15 4.21
C GLU A 6 -17.45 -6.06 5.36
N VAL A 7 -16.18 -5.97 5.80
CA VAL A 7 -15.70 -6.71 6.99
C VAL A 7 -16.56 -6.45 8.22
N ILE A 8 -16.92 -5.18 8.47
CA ILE A 8 -17.79 -4.81 9.60
C ILE A 8 -19.19 -5.41 9.44
N ALA A 9 -19.77 -5.32 8.24
CA ALA A 9 -21.08 -5.88 7.95
C ALA A 9 -21.10 -7.40 8.19
N MET A 10 -20.08 -8.12 7.74
CA MET A 10 -19.93 -9.56 7.94
C MET A 10 -19.81 -9.93 9.43
N ILE A 11 -19.05 -9.16 10.22
CA ILE A 11 -18.98 -9.37 11.67
C ILE A 11 -20.36 -9.22 12.31
N ILE A 12 -21.12 -8.20 11.91
CA ILE A 12 -22.47 -7.95 12.44
C ILE A 12 -23.41 -9.09 12.04
N THR A 13 -23.42 -9.50 10.77
CA THR A 13 -24.31 -10.56 10.28
C THR A 13 -23.96 -11.92 10.84
N GLY A 14 -22.68 -12.27 10.95
CA GLY A 14 -22.23 -13.50 11.61
C GLY A 14 -22.61 -13.54 13.09
N SER A 15 -22.44 -12.42 13.80
CA SER A 15 -22.89 -12.28 15.19
C SER A 15 -24.40 -12.43 15.33
N ALA A 16 -25.17 -11.82 14.43
CA ALA A 16 -26.63 -11.94 14.42
C ALA A 16 -27.09 -13.39 14.16
N ALA A 17 -26.39 -14.12 13.29
CA ALA A 17 -26.67 -15.53 13.03
C ALA A 17 -26.42 -16.39 14.29
N ILE A 18 -25.34 -16.14 15.04
CA ILE A 18 -25.07 -16.82 16.32
C ILE A 18 -26.13 -16.44 17.37
N ILE A 19 -26.44 -15.15 17.52
CA ILE A 19 -27.45 -14.68 18.48
C ILE A 19 -28.79 -15.37 18.23
N ARG A 20 -29.15 -15.54 16.95
CA ARG A 20 -30.39 -16.23 16.56
C ARG A 20 -30.44 -17.69 17.00
N THR A 21 -29.33 -18.43 16.95
CA THR A 21 -29.30 -19.85 17.35
C THR A 21 -29.19 -20.05 18.86
N VAL A 22 -28.54 -19.13 19.59
CA VAL A 22 -28.42 -19.20 21.06
C VAL A 22 -29.64 -18.63 21.79
N SER A 23 -30.39 -17.74 21.15
CA SER A 23 -31.59 -17.11 21.75
C SER A 23 -32.83 -17.98 21.62
N ASP A 24 -32.73 -19.18 21.03
CA ASP A 24 -33.82 -20.14 20.98
C ASP A 24 -34.06 -20.73 22.38
N PRO A 25 -35.27 -20.59 22.96
CA PRO A 25 -35.59 -21.14 24.28
C PRO A 25 -35.52 -22.67 24.36
N ALA A 26 -35.59 -23.37 23.22
CA ALA A 26 -35.45 -24.82 23.15
C ALA A 26 -33.99 -25.28 22.91
N SER A 27 -33.04 -24.34 22.85
CA SER A 27 -31.64 -24.64 22.56
C SER A 27 -30.97 -25.38 23.72
N PRO A 28 -30.29 -26.52 23.47
CA PRO A 28 -29.56 -27.24 24.50
C PRO A 28 -28.45 -26.40 25.14
N ALA A 29 -28.18 -26.61 26.43
CA ALA A 29 -27.13 -25.90 27.16
C ALA A 29 -25.70 -26.43 26.87
N SER A 30 -25.58 -27.66 26.39
CA SER A 30 -24.29 -28.26 26.03
C SER A 30 -23.89 -27.81 24.62
N PHE A 31 -22.61 -27.51 24.40
CA PHE A 31 -22.12 -27.02 23.10
C PHE A 31 -22.34 -28.03 21.96
N GLY A 32 -22.10 -29.32 22.21
CA GLY A 32 -22.26 -30.37 21.20
C GLY A 32 -23.72 -30.57 20.80
N ASP A 33 -24.62 -30.62 21.78
CA ASP A 33 -26.05 -30.77 21.51
C ASP A 33 -26.63 -29.50 20.88
N TRP A 34 -26.17 -28.31 21.31
CA TRP A 34 -26.50 -27.03 20.69
C TRP A 34 -26.11 -26.98 19.21
N LEU A 35 -24.91 -27.47 18.88
CA LEU A 35 -24.44 -27.50 17.50
C LEU A 35 -25.30 -28.44 16.64
N GLY A 36 -25.57 -29.65 17.15
CA GLY A 36 -26.45 -30.61 16.47
C GLY A 36 -27.87 -30.08 16.28
N TYR A 37 -28.44 -29.49 17.34
CA TYR A 37 -29.74 -28.82 17.31
C TYR A 37 -29.78 -27.68 16.29
N SER A 38 -28.76 -26.82 16.29
CA SER A 38 -28.67 -25.67 15.38
C SER A 38 -28.59 -26.11 13.92
N VAL A 39 -27.88 -27.19 13.60
CA VAL A 39 -27.79 -27.71 12.22
C VAL A 39 -29.16 -28.20 11.73
N VAL A 40 -29.96 -28.81 12.59
CA VAL A 40 -31.27 -29.40 12.23
C VAL A 40 -32.40 -28.36 12.26
N TYR A 41 -32.48 -27.55 13.30
CA TYR A 41 -33.60 -26.63 13.54
C TYR A 41 -33.31 -25.19 13.07
N HIS A 42 -32.04 -24.83 12.90
CA HIS A 42 -31.59 -23.52 12.40
C HIS A 42 -30.72 -23.66 11.15
N THR A 43 -31.02 -24.63 10.28
CA THR A 43 -30.21 -24.95 9.08
C THR A 43 -29.88 -23.71 8.25
N GLY A 44 -30.84 -22.78 8.08
CA GLY A 44 -30.62 -21.54 7.34
C GLY A 44 -29.66 -20.55 8.01
N ALA A 45 -29.70 -20.43 9.34
CA ALA A 45 -28.77 -19.56 10.08
C ALA A 45 -27.36 -20.16 10.09
N VAL A 46 -27.25 -21.48 10.23
CA VAL A 46 -25.98 -22.20 10.17
C VAL A 46 -25.38 -22.13 8.77
N SER A 47 -26.17 -22.37 7.71
CA SER A 47 -25.67 -22.28 6.34
C SER A 47 -25.22 -20.87 5.98
N PHE A 48 -25.98 -19.85 6.39
CA PHE A 48 -25.59 -18.45 6.26
C PHE A 48 -24.26 -18.18 6.97
N PHE A 49 -24.15 -18.54 8.25
CA PHE A 49 -22.93 -18.32 9.03
C PHE A 49 -21.71 -19.01 8.42
N MET A 50 -21.85 -20.24 7.93
CA MET A 50 -20.76 -20.96 7.28
C MET A 50 -20.29 -20.27 5.99
N MET A 51 -21.23 -19.78 5.17
CA MET A 51 -20.89 -19.03 3.96
C MET A 51 -20.26 -17.66 4.27
N ASP A 52 -20.81 -16.97 5.28
CA ASP A 52 -20.29 -15.70 5.78
C ASP A 52 -18.85 -15.86 6.27
N LEU A 53 -18.55 -16.89 7.06
CA LEU A 53 -17.17 -17.22 7.48
C LEU A 53 -16.25 -17.50 6.28
N PHE A 54 -16.71 -18.27 5.29
CA PHE A 54 -15.89 -18.59 4.12
C PHE A 54 -15.51 -17.34 3.32
N ILE A 55 -16.49 -16.48 3.04
CA ILE A 55 -16.27 -15.23 2.31
C ILE A 55 -15.44 -14.25 3.15
N PHE A 56 -15.62 -14.25 4.47
CA PHE A 56 -14.94 -13.35 5.40
C PHE A 56 -13.43 -13.49 5.29
N PHE A 57 -12.90 -14.70 5.19
CA PHE A 57 -11.45 -14.91 5.01
C PHE A 57 -10.93 -14.28 3.72
N GLY A 58 -11.68 -14.37 2.63
CA GLY A 58 -11.33 -13.73 1.36
C GLY A 58 -11.30 -12.21 1.49
N VAL A 59 -12.38 -11.64 2.01
CA VAL A 59 -12.53 -10.18 2.21
C VAL A 59 -11.47 -9.64 3.18
N ALA A 60 -11.17 -10.37 4.26
CA ALA A 60 -10.13 -10.01 5.23
C ALA A 60 -8.74 -10.01 4.60
N CYS A 61 -8.41 -11.01 3.77
CA CYS A 61 -7.15 -11.07 3.04
C CYS A 61 -7.01 -9.88 2.08
N LEU A 62 -8.04 -9.60 1.28
CA LEU A 62 -8.06 -8.46 0.36
C LEU A 62 -7.91 -7.13 1.12
N THR A 63 -8.59 -6.98 2.26
CA THR A 63 -8.47 -5.81 3.12
C THR A 63 -7.03 -5.64 3.62
N GLY A 64 -6.39 -6.73 4.06
CA GLY A 64 -5.00 -6.71 4.52
C GLY A 64 -4.03 -6.30 3.42
N VAL A 65 -4.20 -6.83 2.20
CA VAL A 65 -3.38 -6.45 1.05
C VAL A 65 -3.56 -4.97 0.70
N GLN A 66 -4.79 -4.46 0.69
CA GLN A 66 -5.06 -3.05 0.42
C GLN A 66 -4.52 -2.14 1.53
N ALA A 67 -4.66 -2.55 2.79
CA ALA A 67 -4.09 -1.83 3.92
C ALA A 67 -2.56 -1.79 3.84
N TYR A 68 -1.92 -2.88 3.41
CA TYR A 68 -0.48 -2.91 3.18
C TYR A 68 -0.06 -1.98 2.04
N GLN A 69 -0.81 -1.98 0.93
CA GLN A 69 -0.59 -1.08 -0.20
C GLN A 69 -0.65 0.39 0.23
N ILE A 70 -1.67 0.77 1.02
CA ILE A 70 -1.81 2.11 1.60
C ILE A 70 -0.65 2.41 2.56
N ALA A 71 -0.36 1.49 3.49
CA ALA A 71 0.67 1.67 4.52
C ALA A 71 2.07 1.83 3.95
N ARG A 72 2.35 1.27 2.78
CA ARG A 72 3.63 1.39 2.09
C ARG A 72 3.61 2.41 0.96
N ASN A 73 2.47 3.03 0.66
CA ASN A 73 2.23 3.83 -0.54
C ASN A 73 2.74 3.13 -1.82
N ILE A 74 2.20 1.93 -2.09
CA ILE A 74 2.51 1.14 -3.28
C ILE A 74 1.25 0.57 -3.89
N THR A 75 1.13 0.67 -5.20
CA THR A 75 -0.01 0.12 -5.95
C THR A 75 0.17 -1.37 -6.25
N THR A 76 -0.93 -2.08 -6.52
CA THR A 76 -0.87 -3.49 -6.95
C THR A 76 0.04 -3.71 -8.16
N ASN A 77 0.00 -2.79 -9.14
CA ASN A 77 0.81 -2.89 -10.35
C ASN A 77 2.31 -2.80 -10.04
N GLU A 78 2.68 -1.94 -9.11
CA GLU A 78 4.06 -1.78 -8.64
C GLU A 78 4.52 -2.97 -7.82
N MET A 79 3.66 -3.55 -6.98
CA MET A 79 3.99 -4.77 -6.24
C MET A 79 4.23 -5.96 -7.19
N ALA A 80 3.35 -6.15 -8.18
CA ALA A 80 3.43 -7.24 -9.15
C ALA A 80 4.60 -7.08 -10.15
N ASN A 81 4.92 -5.85 -10.53
CA ASN A 81 6.01 -5.55 -11.48
C ASN A 81 7.26 -4.96 -10.80
N SER A 82 7.40 -5.16 -9.49
CA SER A 82 8.51 -4.63 -8.69
C SER A 82 9.89 -5.01 -9.22
N MET A 83 10.01 -6.17 -9.88
CA MET A 83 11.24 -6.63 -10.53
C MET A 83 11.59 -5.88 -11.83
N ARG A 84 10.61 -5.28 -12.50
CA ARG A 84 10.77 -4.52 -13.76
C ARG A 84 11.06 -3.04 -13.48
N TYR A 85 10.51 -2.50 -12.39
CA TYR A 85 10.68 -1.10 -12.03
C TYR A 85 11.99 -0.89 -11.25
N THR A 86 13.02 -0.39 -11.94
CA THR A 86 14.36 -0.17 -11.37
C THR A 86 14.35 0.83 -10.20
N TYR A 87 13.39 1.77 -10.15
CA TYR A 87 13.25 2.71 -9.04
C TYR A 87 12.80 2.06 -7.73
N LEU A 88 12.17 0.87 -7.80
CA LEU A 88 11.81 0.05 -6.64
C LEU A 88 12.97 -0.85 -6.18
N ARG A 89 14.13 -0.81 -6.87
CA ARG A 89 15.36 -1.49 -6.48
C ARG A 89 16.34 -0.50 -5.85
N GLY A 90 16.69 -0.75 -4.60
CA GLY A 90 17.75 -0.04 -3.89
C GLY A 90 19.14 -0.42 -4.40
N PRO A 91 20.19 0.34 -3.99
CA PRO A 91 21.57 0.16 -4.43
C PRO A 91 22.16 -1.24 -4.21
N ALA A 92 21.57 -2.03 -3.31
CA ALA A 92 21.94 -3.41 -3.01
C ALA A 92 21.05 -4.47 -3.71
N GLY A 93 20.23 -4.07 -4.70
CA GLY A 93 19.24 -4.94 -5.36
C GLY A 93 18.02 -5.30 -4.49
N ARG A 94 17.95 -4.79 -3.25
CA ARG A 94 16.82 -4.99 -2.33
C ARG A 94 15.67 -4.05 -2.70
N PHE A 95 14.43 -4.51 -2.50
CA PHE A 95 13.26 -3.68 -2.71
C PHE A 95 13.28 -2.43 -1.79
N ARG A 96 13.17 -1.23 -2.37
CA ARG A 96 13.11 0.04 -1.66
C ARG A 96 12.04 0.90 -2.31
N ASN A 97 11.01 1.30 -1.57
CA ASN A 97 9.98 2.21 -2.05
C ASN A 97 10.34 3.66 -1.70
N PRO A 98 10.66 4.54 -2.66
CA PRO A 98 10.95 5.96 -2.41
C PRO A 98 9.75 6.72 -1.83
N PHE A 99 8.53 6.25 -2.08
CA PHE A 99 7.28 6.91 -1.65
C PHE A 99 6.82 6.49 -0.25
N ASP A 100 7.56 5.58 0.40
CA ASP A 100 7.24 5.10 1.74
C ASP A 100 7.75 6.08 2.81
N HIS A 101 6.85 6.94 3.32
CA HIS A 101 7.18 7.86 4.41
C HIS A 101 7.09 7.23 5.81
N GLY A 102 6.75 5.95 5.90
CA GLY A 102 6.47 5.21 7.13
C GLY A 102 4.97 5.00 7.36
N VAL A 103 4.62 3.83 7.90
CA VAL A 103 3.24 3.34 8.08
C VAL A 103 2.29 4.37 8.71
N ARG A 104 2.72 5.05 9.78
CA ARG A 104 1.87 6.04 10.47
C ARG A 104 1.56 7.26 9.59
N LYS A 105 2.53 7.72 8.80
CA LYS A 105 2.37 8.90 7.95
C LYS A 105 1.56 8.55 6.71
N ASN A 106 1.88 7.44 6.04
CA ASN A 106 1.12 6.97 4.87
C ASN A 106 -0.35 6.66 5.21
N CYS A 107 -0.61 6.00 6.34
CA CYS A 107 -1.98 5.74 6.78
C CYS A 107 -2.72 7.02 7.19
N SER A 108 -2.07 7.97 7.87
CA SER A 108 -2.68 9.25 8.23
C SER A 108 -3.01 10.08 6.99
N ASP A 109 -2.09 10.15 6.02
CA ASP A 109 -2.28 10.91 4.79
C ASP A 109 -3.45 10.34 3.96
N PHE A 110 -3.58 9.01 3.89
CA PHE A 110 -4.70 8.36 3.21
C PHE A 110 -6.04 8.55 3.95
N LEU A 111 -6.06 8.45 5.28
CA LEU A 111 -7.29 8.50 6.07
C LEU A 111 -7.80 9.92 6.36
N VAL A 112 -6.90 10.90 6.46
CA VAL A 112 -7.21 12.29 6.85
C VAL A 112 -7.22 13.23 5.66
N ASN A 113 -6.25 13.11 4.75
CA ASN A 113 -6.11 14.04 3.62
C ASN A 113 -6.73 13.49 2.31
N GLY A 114 -7.06 12.19 2.24
CA GLY A 114 -7.74 11.55 1.11
C GLY A 114 -6.86 11.36 -0.14
N TYR A 115 -5.81 12.17 -0.29
CA TYR A 115 -4.75 12.04 -1.29
C TYR A 115 -3.57 12.93 -0.84
N ASN A 116 -2.34 12.41 -0.90
CA ASN A 116 -1.13 13.22 -0.79
C ASN A 116 -0.40 13.08 -2.13
N GLU A 117 0.10 14.17 -2.69
CA GLU A 117 0.94 14.09 -3.89
C GLU A 117 2.10 13.14 -3.61
N ASP A 118 2.52 12.36 -4.63
CA ASP A 118 3.61 11.38 -4.53
C ASP A 118 4.96 12.10 -4.35
N VAL A 119 5.14 12.73 -3.19
CA VAL A 119 6.39 13.36 -2.79
C VAL A 119 7.35 12.22 -2.52
N GLU A 120 8.38 12.06 -3.35
CA GLU A 120 9.44 11.13 -3.04
C GLU A 120 10.03 11.48 -1.67
N ARG A 121 10.26 10.46 -0.83
CA ARG A 121 11.09 10.59 0.36
C ARG A 121 12.53 10.82 -0.11
N LEU A 122 12.80 12.03 -0.58
CA LEU A 122 14.14 12.51 -0.83
C LEU A 122 14.85 12.37 0.51
N GLU A 123 15.96 11.63 0.54
CA GLU A 123 16.90 11.59 1.66
C GLU A 123 17.49 12.99 1.85
N HIS A 124 16.68 13.95 2.28
CA HIS A 124 17.08 15.28 2.72
C HIS A 124 17.65 15.24 4.15
N ALA A 125 18.20 14.09 4.54
CA ALA A 125 19.03 13.88 5.70
C ALA A 125 20.45 13.49 5.27
N SER A 126 21.03 14.24 4.33
CA SER A 126 22.49 14.49 4.26
C SER A 126 22.83 15.55 3.19
N ARG A 127 22.18 16.72 3.26
CA ARG A 127 22.69 17.93 2.56
C ARG A 127 22.88 19.08 3.53
N THR A 128 23.35 18.77 4.74
CA THR A 128 23.61 19.78 5.77
C THR A 128 24.92 19.57 6.56
N ASP A 129 25.79 18.63 6.16
CA ASP A 129 27.06 18.39 6.87
C ASP A 129 28.29 18.21 5.94
N GLU A 130 28.28 18.79 4.73
CA GLU A 130 29.52 19.00 3.94
C GLU A 130 29.70 20.48 3.53
N GLU A 131 29.33 21.40 4.42
CA GLU A 131 29.74 22.82 4.33
C GLU A 131 31.09 23.09 5.03
N ILE A 132 31.82 22.07 5.49
CA ILE A 132 33.11 22.25 6.19
C ILE A 132 34.16 21.33 5.58
N GLY A 133 34.71 21.78 4.46
CA GLY A 133 35.82 21.13 3.76
C GLY A 133 36.51 22.13 2.85
N MET A 134 37.24 23.07 3.44
CA MET A 134 38.09 24.04 2.75
C MET A 134 38.93 23.37 1.65
N ILE A 135 38.78 23.77 0.40
CA ILE A 135 39.92 23.90 -0.52
C ILE A 135 39.80 25.22 -1.26
N GLN A 136 40.50 26.20 -0.69
CA GLN A 136 40.96 27.39 -1.37
C GLN A 136 41.93 26.98 -2.50
N MET A 137 41.62 27.35 -3.74
CA MET A 137 42.65 27.56 -4.75
C MET A 137 42.41 28.90 -5.46
N THR A 138 43.19 29.86 -5.02
CA THR A 138 43.53 31.09 -5.74
C THR A 138 44.29 30.74 -7.02
N SER A 139 43.80 31.19 -8.18
CA SER A 139 44.69 31.63 -9.29
C SER A 139 43.91 32.32 -10.42
N ALA A 140 44.04 33.64 -10.44
CA ALA A 140 44.22 34.56 -11.57
C ALA A 140 43.26 34.56 -12.79
N VAL A 141 42.51 35.67 -12.87
CA VAL A 141 41.97 36.30 -14.09
C VAL A 141 43.09 36.67 -15.09
N SER A 142 42.90 36.39 -16.38
CA SER A 142 43.45 37.20 -17.50
C SER A 142 42.80 36.93 -18.87
N GLN A 143 41.92 37.85 -19.27
CA GLN A 143 41.74 38.50 -20.58
C GLN A 143 41.91 37.75 -21.93
N ASN A 144 40.83 37.78 -22.71
CA ASN A 144 40.68 38.30 -24.09
C ASN A 144 41.32 37.56 -25.30
N GLY A 145 40.54 37.38 -26.39
CA GLY A 145 41.07 37.10 -27.73
C GLY A 145 40.08 36.49 -28.73
N GLU A 146 39.66 37.29 -29.71
CA GLU A 146 38.79 36.99 -30.87
C GLU A 146 39.34 35.91 -31.83
N GLY A 147 38.47 35.27 -32.63
CA GLY A 147 38.89 34.45 -33.77
C GLY A 147 37.79 33.69 -34.52
N HIS A 148 37.44 34.17 -35.71
CA HIS A 148 36.40 33.76 -36.66
C HIS A 148 36.68 32.44 -37.42
N SER A 149 35.66 31.62 -37.76
CA SER A 149 35.32 31.15 -39.15
C SER A 149 34.54 29.81 -39.29
N HIS A 150 33.34 29.91 -39.87
CA HIS A 150 32.71 29.13 -40.96
C HIS A 150 32.80 27.58 -41.11
N HIS A 151 31.64 26.89 -41.06
CA HIS A 151 31.08 25.94 -42.07
C HIS A 151 29.68 25.41 -41.62
N VAL A 152 28.52 25.90 -42.08
CA VAL A 152 27.66 25.55 -43.26
C VAL A 152 27.09 24.10 -43.33
N LEU A 153 25.74 24.01 -43.16
CA LEU A 153 24.66 23.11 -43.67
C LEU A 153 24.88 21.57 -43.76
N ARG A 154 23.93 20.63 -43.55
CA ARG A 154 22.43 20.54 -43.60
C ARG A 154 21.99 19.19 -42.92
N PRO A 155 20.69 18.94 -42.63
CA PRO A 155 20.20 17.67 -42.07
C PRO A 155 19.86 16.64 -43.16
N GLN A 156 19.95 15.35 -42.82
CA GLN A 156 19.44 14.23 -43.64
C GLN A 156 18.38 13.44 -42.86
N GLN A 157 17.33 13.14 -43.59
CA GLN A 157 16.13 12.36 -43.29
C GLN A 157 16.08 11.31 -44.42
N GLU A 158 15.84 10.04 -44.11
CA GLU A 158 15.51 8.88 -44.99
C GLU A 158 15.61 7.62 -44.11
N GLU A 159 14.73 6.61 -44.09
CA GLU A 159 13.46 6.25 -44.76
C GLU A 159 12.58 5.49 -43.74
#